data_AF-I3ZRK1-F1
#
_entry.id   AF-I3ZRK1-F1
#
_cell.length_a   1.000
_cell.length_b   1.000
_cell.length_c   1.000
_cell.angle_alpha   90.00
_cell.angle_beta   90.00
_cell.angle_gamma   90.00
#
_symmetry.space_group_name_H-M   'P 1'
#
loop_
_entity.id
_entity.type
_entity.pdbx_description
1 polymer ?
#
loop_
_entity_poly.entity_id
_entity_poly.type
_entity_poly.pdbx_seq_one_letter_code
_entity_poly.pdbx_strand_id
1 'polypeptide(L)'
;MNTSDGGETVRKAAAFLAIMMVALVPLAGVAGAATWDYKSFIKQSVAWYYLYQDKEETFNELYNLSVQMNVSNETLQLALELYSNATTEYDQALAYGLPSDGRSLGWIVFSVHIRKAYIYVSEAVEVLEEALKELEAQAA
;
A
#
# COMPACT_ATOMS: atom_id res chain seq x y z
N MET A 1 -13.47 21.01 44.16
CA MET A 1 -12.47 19.93 44.12
C MET A 1 -13.02 18.85 43.19
N ASN A 2 -12.49 18.75 41.98
CA ASN A 2 -12.80 17.63 41.10
C ASN A 2 -11.47 17.16 40.50
N THR A 3 -10.95 16.06 41.01
CA THR A 3 -9.70 15.47 40.53
C THR A 3 -9.93 14.02 40.16
N SER A 4 -9.64 13.76 38.88
CA SER A 4 -8.95 12.56 38.41
C SER A 4 -9.72 11.24 38.43
N ASP A 5 -10.54 11.02 37.39
CA ASP A 5 -10.98 9.69 36.96
C ASP A 5 -10.52 9.33 35.51
N GLY A 6 -9.49 10.02 35.01
CA GLY A 6 -8.95 9.80 33.65
C GLY A 6 -7.69 8.94 33.58
N GLY A 7 -7.08 8.62 34.73
CA GLY A 7 -5.76 7.98 34.79
C GLY A 7 -5.77 6.45 34.77
N GLU A 8 -6.89 5.83 35.18
CA GLU A 8 -6.94 4.39 35.41
C GLU A 8 -7.27 3.60 34.12
N THR A 9 -8.14 4.13 33.27
CA THR A 9 -8.52 3.54 31.98
C THR A 9 -7.37 3.57 30.97
N VAL A 10 -6.60 4.66 30.91
CA VAL A 10 -5.43 4.78 30.02
C VAL A 10 -4.30 3.85 30.47
N ARG A 11 -4.08 3.68 31.78
CA ARG A 11 -3.11 2.72 32.33
C ARG A 11 -3.50 1.28 32.03
N LYS A 12 -4.78 0.94 32.14
CA LYS A 12 -5.30 -0.40 31.82
C LYS A 12 -5.18 -0.70 30.33
N ALA A 13 -5.47 0.26 29.44
CA ALA A 13 -5.30 0.11 28.00
C ALA A 13 -3.83 -0.09 27.58
N ALA A 14 -2.90 0.66 28.19
CA ALA A 14 -1.46 0.52 27.93
C ALA A 14 -0.91 -0.83 28.44
N ALA A 15 -1.40 -1.33 29.59
CA ALA A 15 -1.01 -2.63 30.13
C ALA A 15 -1.47 -3.79 29.25
N PHE A 16 -2.65 -3.68 28.62
CA PHE A 16 -3.15 -4.71 27.70
C PHE A 16 -2.32 -4.82 26.41
N LEU A 17 -1.88 -3.70 25.83
CA LEU A 17 -0.99 -3.70 24.65
C LEU A 17 0.39 -4.29 24.95
N ALA A 18 0.93 -4.03 26.14
CA ALA A 18 2.22 -4.58 26.56
C ALA A 18 2.16 -6.10 26.81
N ILE A 19 1.04 -6.62 27.35
CA ILE A 19 0.87 -8.06 27.63
C ILE A 19 0.65 -8.85 26.33
N MET A 20 -0.05 -8.28 25.33
CA MET A 20 -0.25 -8.95 24.04
C MET A 20 1.05 -9.04 23.21
N MET A 21 2.00 -8.14 23.41
CA MET A 21 3.33 -8.18 22.76
C MET A 21 4.27 -9.23 23.35
N VAL A 22 4.03 -9.70 24.58
CA VAL A 22 4.95 -10.61 25.30
C VAL A 22 4.55 -12.09 25.16
N ALA A 23 3.27 -12.39 24.86
CA ALA A 23 2.77 -13.76 24.92
C ALA A 23 2.96 -14.60 23.63
N LEU A 24 3.59 -14.06 22.57
CA LEU A 24 3.65 -14.72 21.26
C LEU A 24 5.06 -14.77 20.66
N VAL A 25 6.07 -15.04 21.49
CA VAL A 25 7.43 -15.36 21.03
C VAL A 25 7.84 -16.74 21.55
N PRO A 26 7.96 -17.77 20.70
CA PRO A 26 8.65 -18.99 21.08
C PRO A 26 10.12 -18.66 21.36
N LEU A 27 10.58 -19.06 22.55
CA LEU A 27 11.99 -19.08 22.95
C LEU A 27 12.81 -20.01 22.03
N ALA A 28 13.25 -19.51 20.89
CA ALA A 28 14.32 -20.13 20.10
C ALA A 28 14.99 -19.08 19.21
N GLY A 29 16.13 -18.55 19.69
CA GLY A 29 17.02 -17.72 18.91
C GLY A 29 16.98 -16.25 19.30
N VAL A 30 18.01 -15.81 20.02
CA VAL A 30 18.43 -14.41 20.08
C VAL A 30 19.01 -14.06 18.70
N ALA A 31 18.17 -14.00 17.67
CA ALA A 31 18.46 -13.26 16.47
C ALA A 31 18.23 -11.80 16.84
N GLY A 32 19.27 -10.97 16.68
CA GLY A 32 19.33 -9.61 17.24
C GLY A 32 18.01 -8.86 17.11
N ALA A 33 17.59 -8.20 18.19
CA ALA A 33 16.47 -7.28 18.16
C ALA A 33 16.78 -6.24 17.08
N ALA A 34 16.23 -6.45 15.88
CA ALA A 34 16.33 -5.50 14.80
C ALA A 34 15.68 -4.23 15.33
N THR A 35 16.49 -3.21 15.62
CA THR A 35 15.98 -1.91 16.01
C THR A 35 15.09 -1.45 14.87
N TRP A 36 13.78 -1.38 15.13
CA TRP A 36 12.81 -0.98 14.11
C TRP A 36 13.11 0.46 13.72
N ASP A 37 13.67 0.66 12.51
CA ASP A 37 14.05 1.96 12.00
C ASP A 37 12.90 2.55 11.17
N TYR A 38 12.12 3.45 11.80
CA TYR A 38 11.02 4.14 11.13
C TYR A 38 11.47 4.93 9.90
N LYS A 39 12.74 5.36 9.83
CA LYS A 39 13.27 6.06 8.65
C LYS A 39 13.35 5.13 7.45
N SER A 40 13.75 3.87 7.67
CA SER A 40 13.73 2.86 6.62
C SER A 40 12.32 2.60 6.11
N PHE A 41 11.32 2.59 7.00
CA PHE A 41 9.91 2.44 6.60
C PHE A 41 9.38 3.66 5.83
N ILE A 42 9.70 4.88 6.27
CA ILE A 42 9.39 6.12 5.55
C ILE A 42 9.99 6.07 4.14
N LYS A 43 11.25 5.67 3.99
CA LYS A 43 11.91 5.52 2.68
C LYS A 43 11.20 4.49 1.79
N GLN A 44 10.83 3.34 2.32
CA GLN A 44 10.06 2.34 1.56
C GLN A 44 8.71 2.89 1.11
N SER A 45 8.06 3.69 1.93
CA SER A 45 6.77 4.29 1.62
C SER A 45 6.87 5.33 0.51
N VAL A 46 7.95 6.13 0.52
CA VAL A 46 8.29 7.04 -0.57
C VAL A 46 8.66 6.28 -1.84
N ALA A 47 9.31 5.11 -1.72
CA ALA A 47 9.58 4.26 -2.88
C ALA A 47 8.27 3.76 -3.52
N TRP A 48 7.29 3.31 -2.73
CA TRP A 48 5.98 2.92 -3.24
C TRP A 48 5.25 4.06 -3.94
N TYR A 49 5.40 5.29 -3.48
CA TYR A 49 4.86 6.46 -4.16
C TYR A 49 5.41 6.61 -5.58
N TYR A 50 6.72 6.54 -5.76
CA TYR A 50 7.32 6.64 -7.09
C TYR A 50 7.02 5.42 -7.97
N LEU A 51 6.97 4.23 -7.38
CA LEU A 51 6.60 3.02 -8.10
C LEU A 51 5.13 3.04 -8.55
N TYR A 52 4.22 3.63 -7.77
CA TYR A 52 2.85 3.87 -8.20
C TYR A 52 2.82 4.77 -9.44
N GLN A 53 3.58 5.88 -9.45
CA GLN A 53 3.59 6.80 -10.58
C GLN A 53 4.12 6.16 -11.86
N ASP A 54 5.21 5.41 -11.75
CA ASP A 54 5.76 4.63 -12.86
C ASP A 54 4.72 3.63 -13.41
N LYS A 55 4.04 2.90 -12.53
CA LYS A 55 2.98 1.95 -12.92
C LYS A 55 1.73 2.62 -13.47
N GLU A 56 1.38 3.82 -13.02
CA GLU A 56 0.29 4.62 -13.56
C GLU A 56 0.59 5.04 -15.01
N GLU A 57 1.83 5.43 -15.30
CA GLU A 57 2.27 5.71 -16.68
C GLU A 57 2.16 4.45 -17.55
N THR A 58 2.71 3.32 -17.09
CA THR A 58 2.60 2.03 -17.78
C THR A 58 1.15 1.62 -18.01
N PHE A 59 0.27 1.77 -17.02
CA PHE A 59 -1.14 1.45 -17.14
C PHE A 59 -1.79 2.27 -18.26
N ASN A 60 -1.55 3.57 -18.31
CA ASN A 60 -2.12 4.45 -19.33
C ASN A 60 -1.67 4.06 -20.75
N GLU A 61 -0.40 3.71 -20.92
CA GLU A 61 0.13 3.22 -22.19
C GLU A 61 -0.52 1.90 -22.62
N LEU A 62 -0.51 0.91 -21.72
CA LEU A 62 -1.05 -0.42 -22.00
C LEU A 62 -2.55 -0.41 -22.20
N TYR A 63 -3.29 0.41 -21.46
CA TYR A 63 -4.74 0.52 -21.61
C TYR A 63 -5.09 1.07 -23.00
N ASN A 64 -4.42 2.14 -23.43
CA ASN A 64 -4.61 2.69 -24.78
C ASN A 64 -4.23 1.70 -25.88
N LEU A 65 -3.16 0.92 -25.70
CA LEU A 65 -2.77 -0.14 -26.62
C LEU A 65 -3.82 -1.26 -26.65
N SER A 66 -4.31 -1.68 -25.49
CA SER A 66 -5.30 -2.75 -25.34
C SER A 66 -6.62 -2.39 -26.02
N VAL A 67 -7.04 -1.13 -25.92
CA VAL A 67 -8.19 -0.59 -26.68
C VAL A 67 -7.95 -0.69 -28.18
N GLN A 68 -6.77 -0.28 -28.68
CA GLN A 68 -6.44 -0.35 -30.11
C GLN A 68 -6.39 -1.80 -30.63
N MET A 69 -5.92 -2.71 -29.80
CA MET A 69 -5.81 -4.14 -30.10
C MET A 69 -7.14 -4.91 -29.94
N ASN A 70 -8.24 -4.22 -29.62
CA ASN A 70 -9.55 -4.80 -29.35
C ASN A 70 -9.52 -5.90 -28.27
N VAL A 71 -8.74 -5.68 -27.19
CA VAL A 71 -8.85 -6.50 -25.97
C VAL A 71 -10.30 -6.49 -25.48
N SER A 72 -10.74 -7.60 -24.88
CA SER A 72 -12.13 -7.78 -24.48
C SER A 72 -12.61 -6.67 -23.51
N ASN A 73 -13.86 -6.25 -23.67
CA ASN A 73 -14.45 -5.24 -22.78
C ASN A 73 -14.44 -5.69 -21.31
N GLU A 74 -14.59 -6.98 -21.04
CA GLU A 74 -14.55 -7.55 -19.69
C GLU A 74 -13.17 -7.35 -19.05
N THR A 75 -12.10 -7.64 -19.80
CA THR A 75 -10.71 -7.41 -19.36
C THR A 75 -10.43 -5.92 -19.15
N LEU A 76 -10.83 -5.06 -20.09
CA LEU A 76 -10.65 -3.61 -19.98
C LEU A 76 -11.39 -3.04 -18.76
N GLN A 77 -12.61 -3.54 -18.49
CA GLN A 77 -13.38 -3.13 -17.33
C GLN A 77 -12.74 -3.56 -16.02
N LEU A 78 -12.20 -4.78 -15.94
CA LEU A 78 -11.46 -5.25 -14.77
C LEU A 78 -10.21 -4.39 -14.53
N ALA A 79 -9.44 -4.10 -15.57
CA ALA A 79 -8.26 -3.25 -15.47
C ALA A 79 -8.61 -1.84 -14.97
N LEU A 80 -9.71 -1.25 -15.46
CA LEU A 80 -10.22 0.04 -14.98
C LEU A 80 -10.69 0.01 -13.54
N GLU A 81 -11.35 -1.07 -13.10
CA GLU A 81 -11.78 -1.22 -11.72
C GLU A 81 -10.59 -1.26 -10.76
N LEU A 82 -9.57 -2.05 -11.08
CA LEU A 82 -8.32 -2.12 -10.33
C LEU A 82 -7.63 -0.75 -10.30
N TYR A 83 -7.52 -0.08 -11.44
CA TYR A 83 -6.95 1.27 -11.52
C TYR A 83 -7.73 2.28 -10.67
N SER A 84 -9.07 2.26 -10.71
CA SER A 84 -9.91 3.13 -9.89
C SER A 84 -9.71 2.87 -8.39
N ASN A 85 -9.54 1.62 -7.99
CA ASN A 85 -9.20 1.26 -6.61
C ASN A 85 -7.81 1.78 -6.24
N ALA A 86 -6.85 1.69 -7.17
CA ALA A 86 -5.50 2.23 -6.99
C ALA A 86 -5.52 3.75 -6.76
N THR A 87 -6.23 4.50 -7.60
CA THR A 87 -6.38 5.96 -7.47
C THR A 87 -7.06 6.33 -6.15
N THR A 88 -8.08 5.58 -5.73
CA THR A 88 -8.78 5.83 -4.46
C THR A 88 -7.81 5.70 -3.27
N GLU A 89 -7.00 4.65 -3.24
CA GLU A 89 -6.00 4.44 -2.19
C GLU A 89 -4.87 5.49 -2.29
N TYR A 90 -4.46 5.88 -3.49
CA TYR A 90 -3.47 6.93 -3.69
C TYR A 90 -3.94 8.26 -3.09
N ASP A 91 -5.17 8.67 -3.38
CA ASP A 91 -5.79 9.89 -2.84
C ASP A 91 -5.91 9.83 -1.31
N GLN A 92 -6.29 8.67 -0.76
CA GLN A 92 -6.31 8.43 0.69
C GLN A 92 -4.92 8.58 1.31
N ALA A 93 -3.87 8.11 0.64
CA ALA A 93 -2.50 8.31 1.11
C ALA A 93 -2.13 9.81 1.11
N LEU A 94 -2.38 10.51 0.00
CA LEU A 94 -2.02 11.92 -0.16
C LEU A 94 -2.76 12.85 0.82
N ALA A 95 -3.94 12.48 1.31
CA ALA A 95 -4.63 13.22 2.37
C ALA A 95 -3.78 13.38 3.66
N TYR A 96 -2.80 12.50 3.89
CA TYR A 96 -1.85 12.58 5.01
C TYR A 96 -0.53 13.28 4.66
N GLY A 97 -0.37 13.69 3.40
CA GLY A 97 0.83 14.29 2.86
C GLY A 97 1.96 13.29 2.64
N LEU A 98 2.96 13.70 1.85
CA LEU A 98 4.17 12.90 1.67
C LEU A 98 4.93 12.76 3.00
N PRO A 99 5.38 11.55 3.37
CA PRO A 99 6.18 11.33 4.57
C PRO A 99 7.42 12.21 4.55
N SER A 100 7.63 12.90 5.67
CA SER A 100 8.88 13.61 5.97
C SER A 100 9.43 13.08 7.29
N ASP A 101 10.71 13.32 7.58
CA ASP A 101 11.40 12.90 8.81
C ASP A 101 10.82 13.53 10.11
N GLY A 102 9.66 14.18 10.03
CA GLY A 102 8.92 14.71 11.16
C GLY A 102 8.29 13.62 12.04
N ARG A 103 8.03 13.96 13.30
CA ARG A 103 7.44 13.05 14.31
C ARG A 103 5.91 12.88 14.20
N SER A 104 5.31 13.16 13.04
CA SER A 104 3.87 12.87 12.87
C SER A 104 3.68 11.38 12.69
N LEU A 105 2.54 10.80 13.11
CA LEU A 105 2.20 9.41 12.81
C LEU A 105 1.48 9.27 11.45
N GLY A 106 1.31 10.37 10.72
CA GLY A 106 0.63 10.38 9.42
C GLY A 106 1.33 9.51 8.37
N TRP A 107 2.66 9.35 8.49
CA TRP A 107 3.39 8.44 7.62
C TRP A 107 2.89 7.00 7.73
N ILE A 108 2.42 6.52 8.89
CA ILE A 108 1.91 5.15 9.04
C ILE A 108 0.71 4.93 8.11
N VAL A 109 -0.24 5.87 8.13
CA VAL A 109 -1.46 5.78 7.34
C VAL A 109 -1.16 5.96 5.85
N PHE A 110 -0.31 6.94 5.51
CA PHE A 110 0.23 7.11 4.17
C PHE A 110 0.81 5.80 3.63
N SER A 111 1.67 5.13 4.40
CA SER A 111 2.37 3.91 3.98
C SER A 111 1.43 2.75 3.66
N VAL A 112 0.33 2.62 4.41
CA VAL A 112 -0.67 1.58 4.15
C VAL A 112 -1.36 1.84 2.81
N HIS A 113 -1.89 3.05 2.64
CA HIS A 113 -2.66 3.41 1.45
C HIS A 113 -1.79 3.45 0.20
N ILE A 114 -0.59 4.03 0.26
CA ILE A 114 0.29 4.12 -0.92
C ILE A 114 0.77 2.74 -1.39
N ARG A 115 0.98 1.81 -0.46
CA ARG A 115 1.34 0.43 -0.81
C ARG A 115 0.16 -0.28 -1.48
N LYS A 116 -1.06 -0.10 -0.98
CA LYS A 116 -2.27 -0.65 -1.60
C LYS A 116 -2.50 -0.07 -2.99
N ALA A 117 -2.32 1.24 -3.15
CA ALA A 117 -2.37 1.91 -4.44
C ALA A 117 -1.40 1.26 -5.44
N TYR A 118 -0.13 1.11 -5.05
CA TYR A 118 0.88 0.45 -5.88
C TYR A 118 0.49 -0.99 -6.26
N ILE A 119 -0.05 -1.77 -5.34
CA ILE A 119 -0.49 -3.15 -5.60
C ILE A 119 -1.61 -3.16 -6.64
N TYR A 120 -2.66 -2.37 -6.44
CA TYR A 120 -3.80 -2.34 -7.37
C TYR A 120 -3.41 -1.88 -8.77
N VAL A 121 -2.57 -0.84 -8.90
CA VAL A 121 -2.12 -0.40 -10.23
C VAL A 121 -1.21 -1.44 -10.90
N SER A 122 -0.42 -2.18 -10.12
CA SER A 122 0.39 -3.28 -10.64
C SER A 122 -0.49 -4.43 -11.16
N GLU A 123 -1.52 -4.81 -10.41
CA GLU A 123 -2.51 -5.81 -10.86
C GLU A 123 -3.24 -5.35 -12.12
N ALA A 124 -3.60 -4.06 -12.20
CA ALA A 124 -4.23 -3.50 -13.40
C ALA A 124 -3.30 -3.59 -14.63
N VAL A 125 -2.01 -3.32 -14.45
CA VAL A 125 -0.97 -3.48 -15.48
C VAL A 125 -0.84 -4.95 -15.90
N GLU A 126 -0.74 -5.87 -14.94
CA GLU A 126 -0.60 -7.31 -15.20
C GLU A 126 -1.77 -7.86 -16.03
N VAL A 127 -3.01 -7.48 -15.71
CA VAL A 127 -4.21 -7.87 -16.48
C VAL A 127 -4.09 -7.46 -17.96
N LEU A 128 -3.57 -6.26 -18.23
CA LEU A 128 -3.42 -5.75 -19.60
C LEU A 128 -2.23 -6.40 -20.32
N GLU A 129 -1.09 -6.59 -19.64
CA GLU A 129 0.08 -7.29 -20.19
C GLU A 129 -0.26 -8.72 -20.60
N GLU A 130 -0.97 -9.46 -19.73
CA GLU A 130 -1.41 -10.83 -20.01
C GLU A 130 -2.34 -10.88 -21.23
N ALA A 131 -3.33 -9.99 -21.29
CA ALA A 131 -4.27 -9.94 -22.40
C ALA A 131 -3.60 -9.61 -23.74
N LEU A 132 -2.67 -8.65 -23.76
CA LEU A 132 -1.92 -8.31 -24.97
C LEU A 132 -1.02 -9.47 -25.42
N LYS A 133 -0.36 -10.14 -24.49
CA LYS A 133 0.47 -11.32 -24.78
C LYS A 133 -0.34 -12.47 -25.37
N GLU A 134 -1.55 -12.71 -24.89
CA GLU A 134 -2.46 -13.72 -25.45
C GLU A 134 -2.86 -13.39 -26.89
N LEU A 135 -3.10 -12.12 -27.22
CA LEU A 135 -3.39 -11.67 -28.58
C LEU A 135 -2.19 -11.86 -29.50
N GLU A 136 -0.98 -11.49 -29.05
CA GLU A 136 0.25 -11.70 -29.81
C GLU A 136 0.48 -13.18 -30.13
N ALA A 137 0.23 -14.07 -29.15
CA ALA A 137 0.37 -15.51 -29.33
C ALA A 137 -0.66 -16.10 -30.30
N GLN A 138 -1.85 -15.52 -30.41
CA GLN A 138 -2.89 -15.94 -31.36
C GLN A 138 -2.63 -15.43 -32.79
N ALA A 139 -1.84 -14.36 -32.93
CA ALA A 139 -1.48 -13.78 -34.22
C ALA A 139 -0.23 -14.41 -34.86
N ALA A 140 0.51 -15.25 -34.12
CA ALA A 140 1.71 -15.97 -34.56
C ALA A 140 1.39 -17.35 -35.14
#